data_AF-F0X2N4-F1
#
_entry.id   AF-F0X2N4-F1
#
_cell.length_a   1.000
_cell.length_b   1.000
_cell.length_c   1.000
_cell.angle_alpha   90.00
_cell.angle_beta   90.00
_cell.angle_gamma   90.00
#
_symmetry.space_group_name_H-M   'P 1'
#
loop_
_entity.id
_entity.type
_entity.pdbx_description
1 polymer ?
#
loop_
_entity_poly.entity_id
_entity_poly.type
_entity_poly.pdbx_seq_one_letter_code
_entity_poly.pdbx_strand_id
1 'polypeptide(L)'
;MPRIVCAASYVKLGEKMKLLWNEDMRVNTVHVHDVCRAVWHLTKAGIDGGIYNLADKNDTNQCKINLILQEIFEIETGFHGKLLSGLARVRLHDVVNDANDKHMRPWSELCMEHSVTNTPLTPYIDKELLQHTPLHIDGSAIERDTGFEYMHPNVKTDEIREIVQQMIDQKIFPPILCSTKNNQ
;
A
#
# COMPACT_ATOMS: atom_id res chain seq x y z
N MET A 1 4.06 0.20 -5.09
CA MET A 1 3.46 -0.16 -3.79
C MET A 1 4.50 0.00 -2.68
N PRO A 2 4.94 1.23 -2.35
CA PRO A 2 6.12 1.42 -1.49
C PRO A 2 5.95 0.86 -0.08
N ARG A 3 4.74 0.93 0.49
CA ARG A 3 4.48 0.53 1.89
C ARG A 3 4.76 -0.95 2.19
N ILE A 4 4.48 -1.87 1.25
CA ILE A 4 4.80 -3.30 1.41
C ILE A 4 6.32 -3.50 1.40
N VAL A 5 7.02 -2.82 0.49
CA VAL A 5 8.48 -2.90 0.37
C VAL A 5 9.16 -2.26 1.58
N CYS A 6 8.65 -1.13 2.07
CA CYS A 6 9.09 -0.54 3.34
C CYS A 6 8.89 -1.53 4.49
N ALA A 7 7.71 -2.15 4.62
CA ALA A 7 7.45 -3.14 5.66
C ALA A 7 8.45 -4.30 5.64
N ALA A 8 8.84 -4.77 4.44
CA ALA A 8 9.92 -5.76 4.28
C ALA A 8 11.26 -5.28 4.87
N SER A 9 11.64 -4.01 4.64
CA SER A 9 12.82 -3.42 5.29
C SER A 9 12.73 -3.46 6.81
N TYR A 10 11.53 -3.29 7.39
CA TYR A 10 11.34 -3.35 8.84
C TYR A 10 11.39 -4.76 9.42
N VAL A 11 11.12 -5.81 8.62
CA VAL A 11 11.43 -7.21 9.00
C VAL A 11 12.94 -7.35 9.24
N LYS A 12 13.75 -6.82 8.32
CA LYS A 12 15.22 -6.85 8.44
C LYS A 12 15.74 -5.99 9.60
N LEU A 13 15.16 -4.81 9.80
CA LEU A 13 15.57 -3.89 10.87
C LEU A 13 15.20 -4.42 12.28
N GLY A 14 14.14 -5.23 12.40
CA GLY A 14 13.62 -5.64 13.71
C GLY A 14 13.06 -4.45 14.52
N GLU A 15 12.70 -3.36 13.84
CA GLU A 15 12.21 -2.14 14.46
C GLU A 15 10.72 -1.90 14.15
N LYS A 16 10.08 -1.06 14.97
CA LYS A 16 8.71 -0.62 14.73
C LYS A 16 8.62 0.36 13.55
N MET A 17 7.81 0.02 12.54
CA MET A 17 7.53 0.91 11.41
C MET A 17 6.55 2.02 11.81
N LYS A 18 7.02 3.27 11.84
CA LYS A 18 6.18 4.43 12.20
C LYS A 18 5.82 5.23 10.97
N LEU A 19 4.52 5.46 10.78
CA LEU A 19 4.00 6.31 9.71
C LEU A 19 3.91 7.77 10.19
N LEU A 20 4.06 8.69 9.24
CA LEU A 20 4.19 10.11 9.53
C LEU A 20 2.89 10.75 10.03
N TRP A 21 1.76 10.36 9.45
CA TRP A 21 0.44 10.93 9.74
C TRP A 21 -0.32 10.04 10.72
N ASN A 22 -1.58 10.38 11.02
CA ASN A 22 -2.38 9.63 11.99
C ASN A 22 -3.11 8.44 11.35
N GLU A 23 -3.76 7.67 12.21
CA GLU A 23 -4.53 6.46 11.87
C GLU A 23 -5.69 6.72 10.91
N ASP A 24 -6.33 7.89 11.01
CA ASP A 24 -7.51 8.27 10.25
C ASP A 24 -7.21 8.75 8.83
N MET A 25 -5.93 8.97 8.48
CA MET A 25 -5.60 9.46 7.15
C MET A 25 -6.02 8.43 6.10
N ARG A 26 -7.01 8.82 5.28
CA ARG A 26 -7.59 7.99 4.24
C ARG A 26 -6.62 7.74 3.10
N VAL A 27 -6.72 6.56 2.52
CA VAL A 27 -5.94 6.08 1.38
C VAL A 27 -6.94 5.39 0.45
N ASN A 28 -7.21 5.93 -0.74
CA ASN A 28 -8.11 5.26 -1.67
C ASN A 28 -7.45 3.97 -2.17
N THR A 29 -8.21 2.88 -2.21
CA THR A 29 -7.77 1.59 -2.74
C THR A 29 -8.70 1.13 -3.84
N VAL A 30 -8.19 0.31 -4.76
CA VAL A 30 -8.99 -0.43 -5.74
C VAL A 30 -8.18 -1.63 -6.20
N HIS A 31 -8.82 -2.78 -6.30
CA HIS A 31 -8.16 -3.99 -6.79
C HIS A 31 -7.88 -3.90 -8.29
N VAL A 32 -6.71 -4.35 -8.75
CA VAL A 32 -6.32 -4.26 -10.17
C VAL A 32 -7.29 -5.00 -11.10
N HIS A 33 -7.85 -6.13 -10.66
CA HIS A 33 -8.90 -6.82 -11.42
C HIS A 33 -10.16 -5.98 -11.59
N ASP A 34 -10.56 -5.21 -10.58
CA ASP A 34 -11.70 -4.30 -10.72
C ASP A 34 -11.38 -3.12 -11.62
N VAL A 35 -10.13 -2.63 -11.63
CA VAL A 35 -9.68 -1.64 -12.63
C VAL A 35 -9.81 -2.19 -14.05
N CYS A 36 -9.30 -3.39 -14.33
CA CYS A 36 -9.41 -4.02 -15.65
C CYS A 36 -10.87 -4.27 -16.04
N ARG A 37 -11.70 -4.76 -15.10
CA ARG A 37 -13.12 -4.98 -15.34
C ARG A 37 -13.87 -3.69 -15.61
N ALA A 38 -13.56 -2.61 -14.87
CA ALA A 38 -14.18 -1.31 -15.08
C ALA A 38 -13.85 -0.76 -16.48
N VAL A 39 -12.58 -0.84 -16.90
CA VAL A 39 -12.18 -0.44 -18.26
C VAL A 39 -12.97 -1.20 -19.31
N TRP A 40 -13.10 -2.53 -19.16
CA TRP A 40 -13.87 -3.35 -20.09
C TRP A 40 -15.38 -3.02 -20.06
N HIS A 41 -15.96 -2.90 -18.87
CA HIS A 41 -17.38 -2.59 -18.64
C HIS A 41 -17.77 -1.26 -19.30
N LEU A 42 -16.93 -0.24 -19.17
CA LEU A 42 -17.18 1.09 -19.74
C LEU A 42 -17.20 1.09 -21.27
N THR A 43 -16.56 0.13 -21.94
CA THR A 43 -16.69 -0.01 -23.40
C THR A 43 -18.10 -0.39 -23.87
N LYS A 44 -18.95 -0.85 -22.95
CA LYS A 44 -20.32 -1.30 -23.22
C LYS A 44 -21.39 -0.46 -22.54
N ALA A 45 -21.13 -0.02 -21.32
CA ALA A 45 -22.10 0.68 -20.49
C ALA A 45 -21.72 2.14 -20.18
N GLY A 46 -20.53 2.57 -20.58
CA GLY A 46 -20.08 3.96 -20.39
C GLY A 46 -20.67 4.91 -21.42
N ILE A 47 -20.58 6.21 -21.13
CA ILE A 47 -20.89 7.29 -22.07
C ILE A 47 -19.61 7.87 -22.65
N ASP A 48 -19.65 8.28 -23.93
CA ASP A 48 -18.53 8.94 -24.58
C ASP A 48 -18.16 10.24 -23.84
N GLY A 49 -16.87 10.39 -23.51
CA GLY A 49 -16.38 11.51 -22.70
C GLY A 49 -16.70 11.42 -21.21
N GLY A 50 -17.33 10.34 -20.74
CA GLY A 50 -17.58 10.09 -19.32
C GLY A 50 -16.29 9.89 -18.53
N ILE A 51 -16.21 10.50 -17.34
CA ILE A 51 -15.08 10.38 -16.43
C ILE A 51 -15.56 9.69 -15.16
N TYR A 52 -14.96 8.54 -14.86
CA TYR A 52 -15.31 7.72 -13.70
C TYR A 52 -14.06 7.49 -12.85
N ASN A 53 -14.14 7.87 -11.58
CA ASN A 53 -13.13 7.49 -10.61
C ASN A 53 -13.35 6.06 -10.15
N LEU A 54 -12.26 5.36 -9.85
CA LEU A 54 -12.31 4.03 -9.23
C LEU A 54 -11.74 4.10 -7.83
N ALA A 55 -12.58 3.73 -6.86
CA ALA A 55 -12.23 3.56 -5.46
C ALA A 55 -13.17 2.49 -4.90
N ASP A 56 -12.60 1.46 -4.28
CA ASP A 56 -13.37 0.42 -3.61
C ASP A 56 -14.14 0.99 -2.41
N LYS A 57 -15.01 0.16 -1.83
CA LYS A 57 -15.93 0.56 -0.76
C LYS A 57 -15.30 0.43 0.63
N ASN A 58 -14.01 0.11 0.73
CA ASN A 58 -13.39 -0.26 2.00
C ASN A 58 -13.24 0.93 2.95
N ASP A 59 -13.27 2.17 2.44
CA ASP A 59 -12.87 3.40 3.16
C ASP A 59 -11.52 3.17 3.89
N THR A 60 -10.52 2.79 3.10
CA THR A 60 -9.20 2.40 3.62
C THR A 60 -8.51 3.61 4.27
N ASN A 61 -7.91 3.39 5.44
CA ASN A 61 -7.07 4.38 6.14
C ASN A 61 -5.71 3.76 6.51
N GLN A 62 -4.80 4.57 7.06
CA GLN A 62 -3.47 4.08 7.43
C GLN A 62 -3.53 2.97 8.47
N CYS A 63 -4.49 3.02 9.40
CA CYS A 63 -4.68 1.98 10.42
C CYS A 63 -4.96 0.61 9.78
N LYS A 64 -5.93 0.54 8.86
CA LYS A 64 -6.29 -0.69 8.15
C LYS A 64 -5.09 -1.27 7.39
N ILE A 65 -4.34 -0.43 6.68
CA ILE A 65 -3.12 -0.87 5.97
C ILE A 65 -2.06 -1.37 6.95
N ASN A 66 -1.84 -0.67 8.06
CA ASN A 66 -0.88 -1.08 9.08
C ASN A 66 -1.21 -2.47 9.65
N LEU A 67 -2.47 -2.72 10.01
CA LEU A 67 -2.92 -4.03 10.52
C LEU A 67 -2.62 -5.16 9.53
N ILE A 68 -2.88 -4.95 8.24
CA ILE A 68 -2.54 -5.91 7.18
C ILE A 68 -1.02 -6.18 7.14
N LEU A 69 -0.19 -5.13 7.20
CA LEU A 69 1.27 -5.28 7.15
C LEU A 69 1.82 -5.98 8.39
N GLN A 70 1.26 -5.71 9.57
CA GLN A 70 1.61 -6.43 10.80
C GLN A 70 1.31 -7.93 10.69
N GLU A 71 0.17 -8.28 10.10
CA GLU A 71 -0.23 -9.67 9.94
C GLU A 71 0.63 -10.41 8.90
N ILE A 72 0.96 -9.75 7.79
CA ILE A 72 1.72 -10.35 6.68
C ILE A 72 3.20 -10.56 7.04
N PHE A 73 3.80 -9.60 7.76
CA PHE A 73 5.24 -9.55 8.00
C PHE A 73 5.65 -9.70 9.48
N GLU A 74 4.69 -9.87 10.40
CA GLU A 74 4.93 -9.94 11.85
C GLU A 74 5.78 -8.79 12.41
N ILE A 75 5.63 -7.60 11.83
CA ILE A 75 6.27 -6.37 12.31
C ILE A 75 5.36 -5.61 13.26
N GLU A 76 5.94 -4.71 14.06
CA GLU A 76 5.16 -3.68 14.75
C GLU A 76 4.99 -2.45 13.86
N THR A 77 3.80 -1.83 13.91
CA THR A 77 3.54 -0.55 13.24
C THR A 77 3.00 0.49 14.22
N GLY A 78 3.12 1.77 13.88
CA GLY A 78 2.57 2.87 14.66
C GLY A 78 2.67 4.21 13.94
N PHE A 79 2.53 5.29 14.69
CA PHE A 79 2.53 6.66 14.17
C PHE A 79 3.49 7.55 14.97
N HIS A 80 4.12 8.53 14.31
CA HIS A 80 5.04 9.47 14.97
C HIS A 80 4.37 10.47 15.92
N GLY A 81 3.04 10.60 15.88
CA GLY A 81 2.25 11.48 16.74
C GLY A 81 2.22 12.94 16.28
N LYS A 82 1.25 13.71 16.78
CA LYS A 82 0.87 15.04 16.25
C LYS A 82 2.00 16.08 16.22
N LEU A 83 2.92 16.04 17.19
CA LEU A 83 4.05 16.98 17.29
C LEU A 83 5.06 16.81 16.15
N LEU A 84 5.48 15.57 15.89
CA LEU A 84 6.38 15.25 14.79
C LEU A 84 5.68 15.45 13.44
N SER A 85 4.40 15.09 13.31
CA SER A 85 3.61 15.34 12.10
C SER A 85 3.50 16.85 11.79
N GLY A 86 3.38 17.70 12.81
CA GLY A 86 3.36 19.16 12.66
C GLY A 86 4.68 19.72 12.15
N LEU A 87 5.81 19.29 12.72
CA LEU A 87 7.15 19.70 12.28
C LEU A 87 7.47 19.20 10.86
N ALA A 88 6.98 18.02 10.50
CA ALA A 88 7.14 17.47 9.17
C ALA A 88 6.44 18.28 8.07
N ARG A 89 5.37 19.03 8.36
CA ARG A 89 4.77 19.94 7.35
C ARG A 89 5.75 21.04 6.92
N VAL A 90 6.66 21.44 7.81
CA VAL A 90 7.68 22.47 7.54
C VAL A 90 8.94 21.87 6.93
N ARG A 91 9.31 20.65 7.34
CA ARG A 91 10.55 19.97 6.91
C ARG A 91 10.30 18.63 6.23
N LEU A 92 9.28 18.57 5.37
CA LEU A 92 8.85 17.31 4.76
C LEU A 92 9.98 16.64 3.96
N HIS A 93 10.78 17.45 3.26
CA HIS A 93 11.92 16.96 2.49
C HIS A 93 12.94 16.21 3.36
N ASP A 94 13.28 16.75 4.53
CA ASP A 94 14.24 16.12 5.43
C ASP A 94 13.69 14.81 6.01
N VAL A 95 12.40 14.78 6.36
CA VAL A 95 11.71 13.58 6.85
C VAL A 95 11.65 12.48 5.78
N VAL A 96 11.38 12.86 4.53
CA VAL A 96 11.38 11.93 3.38
C VAL A 96 12.78 11.32 3.20
N ASN A 97 13.83 12.14 3.26
CA ASN A 97 15.21 11.66 3.10
C ASN A 97 15.62 10.73 4.23
N ASP A 98 15.33 11.08 5.49
CA ASP A 98 15.62 10.21 6.65
C ASP A 98 14.90 8.86 6.54
N ALA A 99 13.63 8.86 6.13
CA ALA A 99 12.89 7.62 5.88
C ALA A 99 13.54 6.79 4.74
N ASN A 100 13.90 7.44 3.63
CA ASN A 100 14.57 6.80 2.50
C ASN A 100 15.92 6.19 2.89
N ASP A 101 16.76 6.92 3.63
CA ASP A 101 18.03 6.40 4.12
C ASP A 101 17.84 5.21 5.06
N LYS A 102 16.75 5.21 5.85
CA LYS A 102 16.44 4.14 6.80
C LYS A 102 16.02 2.83 6.13
N HIS A 103 15.11 2.85 5.15
CA HIS A 103 14.56 1.62 4.57
C HIS A 103 15.26 1.11 3.30
N MET A 104 16.02 1.95 2.58
CA MET A 104 16.65 1.56 1.31
C MET A 104 17.74 0.50 1.50
N ARG A 105 18.63 0.69 2.49
CA ARG A 105 19.72 -0.26 2.75
C ARG A 105 19.22 -1.63 3.23
N PRO A 106 18.34 -1.73 4.25
CA PRO A 106 17.82 -3.02 4.69
C PRO A 106 17.07 -3.78 3.59
N TRP A 107 16.35 -3.07 2.70
CA TRP A 107 15.73 -3.69 1.52
C TRP A 107 16.78 -4.32 0.60
N SER A 108 17.84 -3.57 0.26
CA SER A 108 18.92 -4.07 -0.59
C SER A 108 19.61 -5.29 0.02
N GLU A 109 19.91 -5.25 1.32
CA GLU A 109 20.52 -6.37 2.04
C GLU A 109 19.61 -7.60 2.02
N LEU A 110 18.31 -7.41 2.28
CA LEU A 110 17.32 -8.48 2.26
C LEU A 110 17.18 -9.11 0.87
N CYS A 111 17.21 -8.29 -0.19
CA CYS A 111 17.21 -8.79 -1.56
C CYS A 111 18.46 -9.63 -1.86
N MET A 112 19.65 -9.17 -1.44
CA MET A 112 20.89 -9.93 -1.61
C MET A 112 20.88 -11.27 -0.87
N GLU A 113 20.41 -11.30 0.37
CA GLU A 113 20.33 -12.52 1.19
C GLU A 113 19.46 -13.60 0.56
N HIS A 114 18.40 -13.18 -0.12
CA HIS A 114 17.47 -14.08 -0.80
C HIS A 114 17.70 -14.21 -2.31
N SER A 115 18.86 -13.74 -2.80
CA SER A 115 19.22 -13.81 -4.23
C SER A 115 18.19 -13.17 -5.18
N VAL A 116 17.51 -12.11 -4.72
CA VAL A 116 16.62 -11.25 -5.51
C VAL A 116 17.48 -10.17 -6.16
N THR A 117 17.98 -10.43 -7.36
CA THR A 117 18.98 -9.56 -8.02
C THR A 117 18.39 -8.58 -9.04
N ASN A 118 17.13 -8.74 -9.42
CA ASN A 118 16.48 -7.91 -10.45
C ASN A 118 15.03 -7.58 -10.07
N THR A 119 14.86 -6.80 -9.00
CA THR A 119 13.55 -6.34 -8.57
C THR A 119 13.24 -4.93 -9.12
N PRO A 120 12.07 -4.71 -9.73
CA PRO A 120 11.59 -3.37 -10.06
C PRO A 120 11.00 -2.65 -8.84
N LEU A 121 10.93 -3.31 -7.69
CA LEU A 121 10.34 -2.79 -6.46
C LEU A 121 11.37 -1.96 -5.69
N THR A 122 10.89 -0.87 -5.12
CA THR A 122 11.70 0.05 -4.32
C THR A 122 10.92 0.49 -3.09
N PRO A 123 11.57 0.58 -1.91
CA PRO A 123 10.97 1.21 -0.74
C PRO A 123 11.07 2.73 -0.82
N TYR A 124 11.72 3.31 -1.84
CA TYR A 124 11.83 4.76 -2.01
C TYR A 124 10.45 5.43 -2.01
N ILE A 125 10.31 6.48 -1.20
CA ILE A 125 9.09 7.24 -1.05
C ILE A 125 9.31 8.64 -1.61
N ASP A 126 8.54 8.98 -2.65
CA ASP A 126 8.46 10.34 -3.16
C ASP A 126 7.77 11.27 -2.16
N LYS A 127 8.20 12.53 -2.13
CA LYS A 127 7.69 13.54 -1.20
C LYS A 127 6.17 13.69 -1.30
N GLU A 128 5.62 13.60 -2.51
CA GLU A 128 4.20 13.73 -2.84
C GLU A 128 3.36 12.68 -2.11
N LEU A 129 3.89 11.47 -1.92
CA LEU A 129 3.22 10.37 -1.22
C LEU A 129 3.14 10.59 0.30
N LEU A 130 4.00 11.47 0.85
CA LEU A 130 4.01 11.84 2.26
C LEU A 130 3.36 13.20 2.51
N GLN A 131 2.79 13.87 1.51
CA GLN A 131 2.04 15.11 1.75
C GLN A 131 0.74 14.83 2.51
N HIS A 132 0.38 15.72 3.43
CA HIS A 132 -0.90 15.66 4.15
C HIS A 132 -2.02 16.29 3.32
N THR A 133 -2.36 15.63 2.21
CA THR A 133 -3.41 16.05 1.29
C THR A 133 -4.42 14.91 1.13
N PRO A 134 -5.34 14.71 2.10
CA PRO A 134 -6.30 13.62 2.06
C PRO A 134 -7.39 13.89 1.01
N LEU A 135 -7.02 13.79 -0.26
CA LEU A 135 -7.96 13.76 -1.37
C LEU A 135 -8.55 12.36 -1.42
N HIS A 136 -9.62 12.16 -0.67
CA HIS A 136 -10.46 10.99 -0.86
C HIS A 136 -11.27 11.20 -2.14
N ILE A 137 -11.43 10.13 -2.90
CA ILE A 137 -12.09 10.18 -4.20
C ILE A 137 -13.44 9.48 -4.08
N ASP A 138 -14.49 10.11 -4.59
CA ASP A 138 -15.79 9.46 -4.74
C ASP A 138 -15.79 8.58 -5.99
N GLY A 139 -15.84 7.25 -5.78
CA GLY A 139 -15.92 6.22 -6.81
C GLY A 139 -17.34 5.75 -7.13
N SER A 140 -18.39 6.38 -6.57
CA SER A 140 -19.79 5.90 -6.69
C SER A 140 -20.39 6.05 -8.08
N ALA A 141 -19.84 6.94 -8.91
CA ALA A 141 -20.41 7.26 -10.22
C ALA A 141 -20.47 6.05 -11.16
N ILE A 142 -19.44 5.20 -11.17
CA ILE A 142 -19.41 4.04 -12.07
C ILE A 142 -20.51 3.02 -11.73
N GLU A 143 -20.77 2.80 -10.44
CA GLU A 143 -21.82 1.88 -10.00
C GLU A 143 -23.21 2.46 -10.29
N ARG A 144 -23.42 3.72 -9.89
CA ARG A 144 -24.71 4.41 -10.04
C ARG A 144 -25.12 4.57 -11.51
N ASP A 145 -24.19 4.97 -12.37
CA ASP A 145 -24.50 5.39 -13.73
C ASP A 145 -24.44 4.22 -14.72
N THR A 146 -23.71 3.13 -14.40
CA THR A 146 -23.47 2.03 -15.34
C THR A 146 -23.80 0.64 -14.80
N GLY A 147 -24.20 0.53 -13.52
CA GLY A 147 -24.45 -0.76 -12.87
C GLY A 147 -23.20 -1.61 -12.64
N PHE A 148 -22.01 -1.01 -12.65
CA PHE A 148 -20.77 -1.72 -12.33
C PHE A 148 -20.79 -2.22 -10.88
N GLU A 149 -20.29 -3.43 -10.65
CA GLU A 149 -20.16 -4.01 -9.31
C GLU A 149 -18.70 -4.42 -9.06
N TYR A 150 -18.12 -3.88 -7.98
CA TYR A 150 -16.79 -4.27 -7.51
C TYR A 150 -16.78 -5.72 -7.04
N MET A 151 -15.85 -6.52 -7.55
CA MET A 151 -15.64 -7.90 -7.11
C MET A 151 -14.84 -7.97 -5.81
N HIS A 152 -13.95 -6.99 -5.61
CA HIS A 152 -13.14 -6.83 -4.41
C HIS A 152 -13.50 -5.50 -3.73
N PRO A 153 -14.70 -5.38 -3.11
CA PRO A 153 -15.16 -4.13 -2.52
C PRO A 153 -14.41 -3.76 -1.23
N ASN A 154 -13.65 -4.68 -0.63
CA ASN A 154 -12.90 -4.49 0.59
C ASN A 154 -11.49 -5.06 0.42
N VAL A 155 -10.48 -4.37 0.96
CA VAL A 155 -9.11 -4.87 1.00
C VAL A 155 -9.02 -6.01 2.02
N LYS A 156 -8.54 -7.18 1.60
CA LYS A 156 -8.35 -8.34 2.47
C LYS A 156 -6.88 -8.69 2.61
N THR A 157 -6.47 -9.12 3.80
CA THR A 157 -5.08 -9.56 4.05
C THR A 157 -4.66 -10.66 3.09
N ASP A 158 -5.51 -11.65 2.86
CA ASP A 158 -5.21 -12.80 1.98
C ASP A 158 -4.94 -12.39 0.52
N GLU A 159 -5.69 -11.41 0.00
CA GLU A 159 -5.49 -10.90 -1.37
C GLU A 159 -4.13 -10.17 -1.48
N ILE A 160 -3.75 -9.40 -0.47
CA ILE A 160 -2.44 -8.74 -0.44
C ILE A 160 -1.31 -9.77 -0.29
N ARG A 161 -1.51 -10.79 0.56
CA ARG A 161 -0.57 -11.89 0.73
C ARG A 161 -0.37 -12.66 -0.57
N GLU A 162 -1.43 -12.94 -1.31
CA GLU A 162 -1.37 -13.58 -2.62
C GLU A 162 -0.56 -12.73 -3.62
N ILE A 163 -0.79 -11.41 -3.66
CA ILE A 163 0.00 -10.50 -4.51
C ILE A 163 1.49 -10.57 -4.15
N VAL A 164 1.84 -10.57 -2.86
CA VAL A 164 3.24 -10.67 -2.43
C VAL A 164 3.82 -12.05 -2.76
N GLN A 165 3.03 -13.12 -2.61
CA GLN A 165 3.44 -14.47 -3.01
C GLN A 165 3.73 -14.55 -4.51
N GLN A 166 2.90 -13.96 -5.36
CA GLN A 166 3.14 -13.87 -6.80
C GLN A 166 4.45 -13.11 -7.11
N MET A 167 4.80 -12.07 -6.33
CA MET A 167 6.07 -11.35 -6.47
C MET A 167 7.27 -12.21 -6.03
N ILE A 168 7.10 -13.05 -4.99
CA ILE A 168 8.11 -14.01 -4.54
C ILE A 168 8.35 -15.08 -5.61
N ASP A 169 7.29 -15.63 -6.20
CA ASP A 169 7.36 -16.65 -7.24
C ASP A 169 8.07 -16.11 -8.50
N GLN A 170 7.88 -14.83 -8.80
CA GLN A 170 8.57 -14.09 -9.86
C GLN A 170 10.01 -13.72 -9.51
N LYS A 171 10.49 -14.01 -8.29
CA LYS A 171 11.82 -13.66 -7.77
C LYS A 171 12.11 -12.16 -7.80
N ILE A 172 11.07 -11.35 -7.60
CA ILE A 172 11.18 -9.89 -7.47
C ILE A 172 10.93 -9.39 -6.05
N PHE A 173 10.58 -10.29 -5.12
CA PHE A 173 10.41 -9.98 -3.71
C PHE A 173 11.00 -11.10 -2.82
N PRO A 174 11.65 -10.79 -1.69
CA PRO A 174 12.21 -11.81 -0.80
C PRO A 174 11.12 -12.72 -0.17
N PRO A 175 11.36 -14.03 0.00
CA PRO A 175 10.40 -14.98 0.59
C PRO A 175 10.33 -14.85 2.12
N ILE A 176 9.83 -13.71 2.61
CA ILE A 176 9.79 -13.32 4.03
C ILE A 176 8.36 -13.29 4.61
N LEU A 177 7.39 -13.82 3.87
CA LEU A 177 6.01 -13.90 4.35
C LEU A 177 5.93 -14.80 5.57
N CYS A 178 5.22 -14.34 6.60
CA CYS A 178 4.95 -15.17 7.77
C CYS A 178 4.02 -16.32 7.38
N SER A 179 4.11 -17.46 8.08
CA SER A 179 3.20 -18.59 7.83
C SER A 179 1.75 -18.16 8.12
N THR A 180 0.78 -18.63 7.34
CA THR A 180 -0.63 -18.47 7.74
C THR A 180 -0.83 -19.18 9.07
N LYS A 181 -1.29 -18.46 10.09
CA LYS A 181 -1.81 -19.10 11.29
C LYS A 181 -3.05 -19.86 10.83
N ASN A 182 -2.92 -21.18 10.67
CA ASN A 182 -4.06 -22.05 10.44
C ASN A 182 -4.97 -21.90 11.66
N ASN A 183 -5.99 -21.05 11.55
CA ASN A 183 -7.09 -21.03 12.51
C ASN A 183 -7.86 -22.35 12.29
N GLN A 184 -7.53 -23.35 13.10
CA GLN A 184 -8.42 -24.49 13.37
C GLN A 184 -9.71 -24.00 14.02
#